data_AF-A0A540MC78-F1
#
_entry.id   AF-A0A540MC78-F1
#
_cell.length_a   1.000
_cell.length_b   1.000
_cell.length_c   1.000
_cell.angle_alpha   90.00
_cell.angle_beta   90.00
_cell.angle_gamma   90.00
#
_symmetry.space_group_name_H-M   'P 1'
#
loop_
_entity.id
_entity.type
_entity.pdbx_description
1 polymer ?
#
loop_
_entity_poly.entity_id
_entity_poly.type
_entity_poly.pdbx_seq_one_letter_code
_entity_poly.pdbx_strand_id
1 'polypeptide(L)'
;MSDEQRVHPDCRNASNPYHECSEYCFTVIAEAKARMPQIQSDPEEHADDGDAYPQEHADDDDAHPLEENMEGDFQNLTGRKRKLAELRKKLGEAKKQNQTEITAEKKRLEPRQESRGISKQKWVEERKKRIGKLLDANGLDMKSAYMLDTQEMAEEKYKKWEKDPAPAGWDVFNQKTLYNAYKKRTKNIDIDLEEYNRMKEADPEFYREASSLQYGKAPKISEDKLDKMVKELKDREEKKASFSRRRRFHDEKDIDSINDRNEHFNKKIERAFGKYTLEIKNNLERGTALPD
;
A
#
# COMPACT_ATOMS: atom_id res chain seq x y z
N MET A 1 21.20 28.45 47.10
CA MET A 1 22.02 27.71 46.13
C MET A 1 21.06 27.26 45.05
N SER A 2 20.99 28.01 43.96
CA SER A 2 20.05 27.81 42.86
C SER A 2 20.65 26.82 41.87
N ASP A 3 20.00 25.68 41.68
CA ASP A 3 20.36 24.66 40.71
C ASP A 3 20.15 25.21 39.29
N GLU A 4 21.20 25.81 38.72
CA GLU A 4 21.25 26.12 37.30
C GLU A 4 21.31 24.79 36.52
N GLN A 5 20.26 24.53 35.76
CA GLN A 5 20.12 23.33 34.92
C GLN A 5 21.27 23.26 33.90
N ARG A 6 22.19 22.30 34.09
CA ARG A 6 23.36 22.04 33.22
C ARG A 6 23.00 21.40 31.87
N VAL A 7 21.71 21.15 31.62
CA VAL A 7 21.21 20.44 30.46
C VAL A 7 20.16 21.28 29.75
N HIS A 8 20.33 21.43 28.44
CA HIS A 8 19.40 22.16 27.61
C HIS A 8 18.05 21.39 27.53
N PRO A 9 16.88 22.05 27.68
CA PRO A 9 15.57 21.40 27.71
C PRO A 9 15.26 20.61 26.43
N ASP A 10 15.72 21.09 25.27
CA ASP A 10 15.56 20.41 23.97
C ASP A 10 16.61 19.30 23.72
N CYS A 11 17.48 18.98 24.68
CA CYS A 11 18.48 17.93 24.50
C CYS A 11 17.84 16.56 24.51
N ARG A 12 18.19 15.70 23.54
CA ARG A 12 17.72 14.31 23.48
C ARG A 12 18.01 13.50 24.76
N ASN A 13 19.03 13.90 25.51
CA ASN A 13 19.46 13.26 26.74
C ASN A 13 19.01 14.02 28.01
N ALA A 14 18.06 14.96 27.89
CA ALA A 14 17.54 15.76 29.01
C ALA A 14 16.84 14.92 30.10
N SER A 15 16.41 13.70 29.79
CA SER A 15 15.82 12.77 30.75
C SER A 15 16.83 12.12 31.71
N ASN A 16 18.14 12.26 31.45
CA ASN A 16 19.18 11.70 32.33
C ASN A 16 19.66 12.76 33.34
N PRO A 17 19.45 12.56 34.66
CA PRO A 17 19.82 13.52 35.71
C PRO A 17 21.33 13.82 35.83
N TYR A 18 22.18 12.98 35.25
CA TYR A 18 23.65 13.12 35.29
C TYR A 18 24.24 13.58 33.96
N HIS A 19 23.40 13.87 32.96
CA HIS A 19 23.90 14.36 31.69
C HIS A 19 24.36 15.83 31.84
N GLU A 20 25.41 16.20 31.13
CA GLU A 20 25.82 17.58 30.89
C GLU A 20 25.94 17.74 29.37
N CYS A 21 25.28 18.77 28.81
CA CYS A 21 25.29 18.98 27.37
C CYS A 21 26.71 19.27 26.87
N SER A 22 27.14 18.55 25.84
CA SER A 22 28.39 18.84 25.12
C SER A 22 28.12 19.63 23.83
N GLU A 23 29.14 20.18 23.20
CA GLU A 23 29.06 20.87 21.89
C GLU A 23 28.25 20.09 20.84
N TYR A 24 28.38 18.76 20.83
CA TYR A 24 27.60 17.89 19.94
C TYR A 24 26.10 17.92 20.23
N CYS A 25 25.69 18.06 21.49
CA CYS A 25 24.28 18.22 21.85
C CYS A 25 23.75 19.55 21.29
N PHE A 26 24.54 20.61 21.35
CA PHE A 26 24.15 21.93 20.84
C PHE A 26 24.05 21.97 19.31
N THR A 27 24.95 21.30 18.57
CA THR A 27 24.86 21.21 17.11
C THR A 27 23.61 20.46 16.66
N VAL A 28 23.28 19.34 17.31
CA VAL A 28 22.07 18.57 17.01
C VAL A 28 20.79 19.35 17.33
N ILE A 29 20.78 20.13 18.42
CA ILE A 29 19.65 20.99 18.78
C ILE A 29 19.49 22.13 17.76
N ALA A 30 20.59 22.74 17.31
CA ALA A 30 20.58 23.79 16.29
C ALA A 30 20.06 23.26 14.94
N GLU A 31 20.51 22.07 14.53
CA GLU A 31 20.04 21.41 13.30
C GLU A 31 18.56 21.02 13.38
N ALA A 32 18.11 20.56 14.57
CA ALA A 32 16.70 20.26 14.81
C ALA A 32 15.82 21.52 14.79
N LYS A 33 16.26 22.64 15.39
CA LYS A 33 15.56 23.93 15.33
C LYS A 33 15.52 24.51 13.92
N ALA A 34 16.59 24.35 13.14
CA ALA A 34 16.61 24.76 11.74
C ALA A 34 15.64 23.96 10.85
N ARG A 35 15.29 22.72 11.26
CA ARG A 35 14.32 21.87 10.56
C ARG A 35 12.87 22.09 10.97
N MET A 36 12.60 22.81 12.05
CA MET A 36 11.24 23.11 12.48
C MET A 36 10.75 24.39 11.78
N PRO A 37 9.66 24.33 10.97
CA PRO A 37 9.07 25.54 10.42
C PRO A 37 8.51 26.39 11.55
N GLN A 38 8.92 27.66 11.60
CA GLN A 38 8.44 28.66 12.56
C GLN A 38 6.93 28.86 12.36
N ILE A 39 6.11 28.27 13.24
CA ILE A 39 4.73 28.71 13.41
C ILE A 39 4.80 29.92 14.34
N GLN A 40 4.85 31.12 13.76
CA GLN A 40 4.59 32.36 14.47
C GLN A 40 3.14 32.77 14.23
N SER A 41 2.45 33.02 15.34
CA SER A 41 1.15 33.67 15.40
C SER A 41 1.31 35.20 15.41
N ASP A 42 0.42 35.85 14.65
CA ASP A 42 -0.04 37.26 14.68
C ASP A 42 0.84 38.34 14.03
N PRO A 43 0.29 39.52 13.65
CA PRO A 43 -0.98 39.87 12.99
C PRO A 43 -0.73 40.69 11.68
N GLU A 44 -1.82 41.18 11.07
CA GLU A 44 -1.96 41.88 9.78
C GLU A 44 -0.89 42.95 9.36
N GLU A 45 -0.74 43.06 8.02
CA GLU A 45 -0.40 44.24 7.17
C GLU A 45 0.99 44.44 6.48
N HIS A 46 0.90 44.47 5.12
CA HIS A 46 1.55 45.34 4.10
C HIS A 46 2.87 45.00 3.33
N ALA A 47 2.76 45.18 1.99
CA ALA A 47 3.75 45.46 0.90
C ALA A 47 4.65 44.28 0.39
N ASP A 48 4.62 43.87 -0.89
CA ASP A 48 5.15 44.50 -2.16
C ASP A 48 6.71 44.52 -2.12
N ASP A 49 7.53 43.81 -2.94
CA ASP A 49 7.54 43.54 -4.40
C ASP A 49 8.64 42.49 -4.80
N GLY A 50 8.47 41.84 -5.97
CA GLY A 50 9.51 41.31 -6.92
C GLY A 50 10.32 40.06 -6.54
N ASP A 51 10.47 38.98 -7.32
CA ASP A 51 10.34 38.75 -8.77
C ASP A 51 10.09 37.24 -9.04
N ALA A 52 9.09 36.90 -9.85
CA ALA A 52 8.90 35.56 -10.41
C ALA A 52 8.51 35.64 -11.89
N TYR A 53 9.27 34.94 -12.73
CA TYR A 53 9.13 34.89 -14.17
C TYR A 53 7.77 34.31 -14.61
N PRO A 54 7.27 34.69 -15.81
CA PRO A 54 5.85 34.59 -16.15
C PRO A 54 5.38 33.16 -16.35
N GLN A 55 4.38 32.76 -15.55
CA GLN A 55 3.52 31.64 -15.88
C GLN A 55 2.37 32.20 -16.71
N GLU A 56 2.42 31.94 -18.01
CA GLU A 56 1.36 32.32 -18.95
C GLU A 56 0.04 31.72 -18.47
N HIS A 57 -0.84 32.61 -18.03
CA HIS A 57 -2.25 32.37 -17.88
C HIS A 57 -2.77 31.89 -19.23
N ALA A 58 -3.14 30.61 -19.29
CA ALA A 58 -4.16 30.21 -20.22
C ALA A 58 -5.43 30.93 -19.75
N ASP A 59 -5.81 31.98 -20.47
CA ASP A 59 -7.12 32.57 -20.35
C ASP A 59 -8.14 31.43 -20.48
N ASP A 60 -8.79 31.11 -19.36
CA ASP A 60 -10.13 30.54 -19.33
C ASP A 60 -11.05 31.60 -19.97
N ASP A 61 -10.96 31.72 -21.29
CA ASP A 61 -12.10 32.09 -22.10
C ASP A 61 -13.09 30.94 -21.96
N ASP A 62 -13.87 31.02 -20.87
CA ASP A 62 -15.19 30.41 -20.70
C ASP A 62 -16.15 31.05 -21.72
N ALA A 63 -15.74 31.06 -23.00
CA ALA A 63 -16.62 31.12 -24.13
C ALA A 63 -17.23 29.73 -24.24
N HIS A 64 -18.14 29.44 -23.29
CA HIS A 64 -19.29 28.62 -23.56
C HIS A 64 -19.69 28.93 -25.00
N PRO A 65 -19.57 27.98 -25.95
CA PRO A 65 -20.31 28.12 -27.17
C PRO A 65 -21.73 28.22 -26.66
N LEU A 66 -22.32 29.41 -26.78
CA LEU A 66 -23.75 29.53 -26.84
C LEU A 66 -24.12 28.66 -28.05
N GLU A 67 -24.31 27.38 -27.79
CA GLU A 67 -25.35 26.61 -28.44
C GLU A 67 -26.62 27.35 -28.05
N GLU A 68 -26.85 28.50 -28.70
CA GLU A 68 -28.19 28.94 -28.99
C GLU A 68 -28.84 27.74 -29.67
N ASN A 69 -29.61 27.00 -28.87
CA ASN A 69 -30.71 26.21 -29.38
C ASN A 69 -31.64 27.16 -30.13
N MET A 70 -31.26 27.51 -31.36
CA MET A 70 -32.20 27.94 -32.38
C MET A 70 -32.95 26.71 -32.88
N GLU A 71 -33.65 26.04 -31.95
CA GLU A 71 -34.84 25.24 -32.24
C GLU A 71 -36.05 26.18 -32.41
N GLY A 72 -35.82 27.34 -33.05
CA GLY A 72 -36.83 28.32 -33.41
C GLY A 72 -37.08 28.27 -34.92
N ASP A 73 -38.14 27.55 -35.30
CA ASP A 73 -38.88 27.64 -36.56
C ASP A 73 -38.09 27.74 -37.87
N PHE A 74 -37.59 26.59 -38.34
CA PHE A 74 -37.26 26.34 -39.75
C PHE A 74 -38.45 26.54 -40.73
N GLN A 75 -39.66 26.76 -40.20
CA GLN A 75 -40.90 26.88 -40.95
C GLN A 75 -41.12 28.30 -41.51
N ASN A 76 -40.49 29.33 -40.93
CA ASN A 76 -40.71 30.74 -41.31
C ASN A 76 -39.55 31.41 -42.09
N LEU A 77 -38.46 30.67 -42.39
CA LEU A 77 -37.33 31.18 -43.19
C LEU A 77 -37.45 30.71 -44.65
N THR A 78 -37.87 31.60 -45.55
CA THR A 78 -37.98 31.27 -46.98
C THR A 78 -36.66 31.48 -47.73
N GLY A 79 -36.30 30.50 -48.57
CA GLY A 79 -35.20 30.59 -49.55
C GLY A 79 -33.80 30.72 -48.95
N ARG A 80 -33.10 31.81 -49.29
CA ARG A 80 -31.65 32.01 -49.03
C ARG A 80 -31.29 31.97 -47.54
N LYS A 81 -32.19 32.41 -46.64
CA LYS A 81 -31.97 32.40 -45.18
C LYS A 81 -31.95 30.98 -44.60
N ARG A 82 -32.80 30.07 -45.10
CA ARG A 82 -32.81 28.66 -44.69
C ARG A 82 -31.54 27.93 -45.14
N LYS A 83 -31.08 28.21 -46.37
CA LYS A 83 -29.81 27.69 -46.88
C LYS A 83 -28.61 28.17 -46.04
N LEU A 84 -28.63 29.41 -45.54
CA LEU A 84 -27.59 29.93 -44.65
C LEU A 84 -27.61 29.25 -43.27
N ALA A 85 -28.78 29.02 -42.69
CA ALA A 85 -28.91 28.30 -41.41
C ALA A 85 -28.43 26.83 -41.54
N GLU A 86 -28.79 26.16 -42.63
CA GLU A 86 -28.31 24.81 -42.94
C GLU A 86 -26.79 24.76 -43.11
N LEU A 87 -26.20 25.74 -43.80
CA LEU A 87 -24.75 25.84 -43.95
C LEU A 87 -24.05 26.11 -42.62
N ARG A 88 -24.62 26.93 -41.72
CA ARG A 88 -24.09 27.17 -40.38
C ARG A 88 -24.14 25.92 -39.50
N LYS A 89 -25.22 25.14 -39.58
CA LYS A 89 -25.34 23.84 -38.90
C LYS A 89 -24.27 22.86 -39.40
N LYS A 90 -24.12 22.72 -40.71
CA LYS A 90 -23.07 21.89 -41.32
C LYS A 90 -21.65 22.35 -40.95
N LEU A 91 -21.42 23.66 -40.82
CA LEU A 91 -20.15 24.22 -40.35
C LEU A 91 -19.89 23.84 -38.88
N GLY A 92 -20.90 23.92 -38.02
CA GLY A 92 -20.81 23.51 -36.61
C GLY A 92 -20.52 22.02 -36.47
N GLU A 93 -21.22 21.18 -37.23
CA GLU A 93 -20.98 19.74 -37.29
C GLU A 93 -19.57 19.41 -37.79
N ALA A 94 -19.08 20.08 -38.83
CA ALA A 94 -17.73 19.91 -39.34
C ALA A 94 -16.65 20.33 -38.32
N LYS A 95 -16.86 21.43 -37.59
CA LYS A 95 -15.96 21.86 -36.52
C LYS A 95 -15.90 20.83 -35.38
N LYS A 96 -17.05 20.30 -34.96
CA LYS A 96 -17.14 19.27 -33.91
C LYS A 96 -16.46 17.98 -34.34
N GLN A 97 -16.71 17.53 -35.57
CA GLN A 97 -16.06 16.35 -36.15
C GLN A 97 -14.54 16.51 -36.24
N ASN A 98 -14.06 17.67 -36.71
CA ASN A 98 -12.62 17.95 -36.74
C ASN A 98 -12.01 17.96 -35.34
N GLN A 99 -12.69 18.54 -34.34
CA GLN A 99 -12.21 18.53 -32.96
C GLN A 99 -12.18 17.11 -32.35
N THR A 100 -13.20 16.29 -32.64
CA THR A 100 -13.21 14.87 -32.21
C THR A 100 -12.12 14.05 -32.89
N GLU A 101 -11.82 14.30 -34.17
CA GLU A 101 -10.75 13.61 -34.89
C GLU A 101 -9.36 14.07 -34.41
N ILE A 102 -9.17 15.37 -34.17
CA ILE A 102 -7.92 15.90 -33.58
C ILE A 102 -7.67 15.29 -32.21
N THR A 103 -8.70 15.18 -31.36
CA THR A 103 -8.55 14.55 -30.04
C THR A 103 -8.31 13.04 -30.15
N ALA A 104 -8.92 12.36 -31.13
CA ALA A 104 -8.69 10.94 -31.38
C ALA A 104 -7.27 10.67 -31.92
N GLU A 105 -6.77 11.48 -32.85
CA GLU A 105 -5.40 11.46 -33.36
C GLU A 105 -4.38 11.76 -32.25
N LYS A 106 -4.64 12.80 -31.44
CA LYS A 106 -3.81 13.09 -30.25
C LYS A 106 -3.74 11.88 -29.31
N LYS A 107 -4.86 11.19 -29.09
CA LYS A 107 -4.93 9.98 -28.26
C LYS A 107 -4.26 8.74 -28.89
N ARG A 108 -4.15 8.69 -30.23
CA ARG A 108 -3.40 7.64 -30.94
C ARG A 108 -1.89 7.90 -30.92
N LEU A 109 -1.49 9.16 -31.03
CA LEU A 109 -0.09 9.61 -31.00
C LEU A 109 0.49 9.63 -29.59
N GLU A 110 -0.35 9.85 -28.57
CA GLU A 110 0.07 9.80 -27.18
C GLU A 110 0.46 8.36 -26.81
N PRO A 111 1.70 8.11 -26.36
CA PRO A 111 2.12 6.78 -25.94
C PRO A 111 1.19 6.33 -24.82
N ARG A 112 0.65 5.12 -24.95
CA ARG A 112 -0.24 4.52 -23.96
C ARG A 112 0.50 4.47 -22.62
N GLN A 113 0.25 5.46 -21.76
CA GLN A 113 0.81 5.52 -20.41
C GLN A 113 0.54 4.18 -19.74
N GLU A 114 1.62 3.47 -19.39
CA GLU A 114 1.54 2.10 -18.90
C GLU A 114 0.53 2.01 -17.76
N SER A 115 -0.46 1.13 -17.91
CA SER A 115 -1.59 0.97 -16.99
C SER A 115 -1.19 0.33 -15.65
N ARG A 116 0.08 0.36 -15.28
CA ARG A 116 0.57 -0.18 -14.02
C ARG A 116 0.18 0.78 -12.88
N GLY A 117 -0.98 0.52 -12.30
CA GLY A 117 -1.48 1.23 -11.12
C GLY A 117 -2.72 2.10 -11.35
N ILE A 118 -3.01 2.46 -12.59
CA ILE A 118 -4.21 3.26 -12.96
C ILE A 118 -5.50 2.55 -12.53
N SER A 119 -5.56 1.22 -12.67
CA SER A 119 -6.72 0.43 -12.22
C SER A 119 -6.94 0.52 -10.70
N LYS A 120 -5.85 0.52 -9.91
CA LYS A 120 -5.94 0.66 -8.44
C LYS A 120 -6.34 2.07 -8.05
N GLN A 121 -5.80 3.10 -8.70
CA GLN A 121 -6.18 4.50 -8.46
C GLN A 121 -7.65 4.74 -8.79
N LYS A 122 -8.10 4.33 -9.97
CA LYS A 122 -9.52 4.42 -10.37
C LYS A 122 -10.43 3.67 -9.38
N TRP A 123 -10.03 2.48 -8.93
CA TRP A 123 -10.78 1.74 -7.91
C TRP A 123 -10.86 2.48 -6.57
N VAL A 124 -9.78 3.12 -6.12
CA VAL A 124 -9.77 3.93 -4.88
C VAL A 124 -10.65 5.18 -5.04
N GLU A 125 -10.57 5.87 -6.17
CA GLU A 125 -11.38 7.05 -6.47
C GLU A 125 -12.87 6.71 -6.56
N GLU A 126 -13.22 5.63 -7.26
CA GLU A 126 -14.60 5.16 -7.38
C GLU A 126 -15.16 4.73 -6.02
N ARG A 127 -14.33 4.07 -5.20
CA ARG A 127 -14.67 3.74 -3.81
C ARG A 127 -14.88 4.99 -2.97
N LYS A 128 -14.03 6.02 -3.08
CA LYS A 128 -14.19 7.31 -2.39
C LYS A 128 -15.47 8.02 -2.83
N LYS A 129 -15.79 8.04 -4.12
CA LYS A 129 -17.04 8.62 -4.64
C LYS A 129 -18.27 7.88 -4.12
N ARG A 130 -18.22 6.54 -4.03
CA ARG A 130 -19.30 5.73 -3.48
C ARG A 130 -19.53 5.98 -1.99
N ILE A 131 -18.43 6.08 -1.23
CA ILE A 131 -18.46 6.41 0.20
C ILE A 131 -18.97 7.85 0.38
N GLY A 132 -18.45 8.83 -0.37
CA GLY A 132 -18.90 10.22 -0.35
C GLY A 132 -20.40 10.35 -0.59
N LYS A 133 -20.94 9.73 -1.65
CA LYS A 133 -22.39 9.72 -1.92
C LYS A 133 -23.23 9.15 -0.77
N LEU A 134 -22.74 8.11 -0.10
CA LEU A 134 -23.39 7.51 1.07
C LEU A 134 -23.37 8.45 2.28
N LEU A 135 -22.26 9.17 2.48
CA LEU A 135 -22.14 10.17 3.53
C LEU A 135 -22.99 11.41 3.26
N ASP A 136 -22.99 11.92 2.03
CA ASP A 136 -23.81 13.05 1.59
C ASP A 136 -25.31 12.75 1.76
N ALA A 137 -25.74 11.52 1.41
CA ALA A 137 -27.11 11.07 1.61
C ALA A 137 -27.52 10.98 3.09
N ASN A 138 -26.56 10.75 4.00
CA ASN A 138 -26.77 10.74 5.44
C ASN A 138 -26.45 12.10 6.10
N GLY A 139 -26.02 13.11 5.34
CA GLY A 139 -25.62 14.43 5.86
C GLY A 139 -24.38 14.40 6.77
N LEU A 140 -23.48 13.43 6.59
CA LEU A 140 -22.29 13.24 7.43
C LEU A 140 -21.01 13.70 6.71
N ASP A 141 -20.07 14.27 7.45
CA ASP A 141 -18.74 14.63 6.93
C ASP A 141 -17.83 13.40 6.81
N MET A 142 -16.83 13.45 5.91
CA MET A 142 -15.86 12.37 5.65
C MET A 142 -15.13 11.90 6.92
N LYS A 143 -14.94 12.76 7.93
CA LYS A 143 -14.36 12.38 9.22
C LYS A 143 -15.27 11.47 10.04
N SER A 144 -16.58 11.56 9.87
CA SER A 144 -17.61 10.78 10.57
C SER A 144 -18.02 9.50 9.82
N ALA A 145 -17.29 9.14 8.76
CA ALA A 145 -17.57 7.94 7.96
C ALA A 145 -17.60 6.64 8.78
N TYR A 146 -16.87 6.58 9.89
CA TYR A 146 -16.85 5.42 10.79
C TYR A 146 -18.20 5.15 11.47
N MET A 147 -19.11 6.14 11.55
CA MET A 147 -20.43 5.94 12.15
C MET A 147 -21.38 5.11 11.29
N LEU A 148 -21.05 4.94 9.99
CA LEU A 148 -21.81 4.10 9.06
C LEU A 148 -21.33 2.64 9.05
N ASP A 149 -20.25 2.31 9.78
CA ASP A 149 -19.77 0.95 9.89
C ASP A 149 -20.62 0.15 10.88
N THR A 150 -21.05 -1.05 10.48
CA THR A 150 -21.65 -2.00 11.42
C THR A 150 -20.60 -2.54 12.39
N GLN A 151 -21.04 -3.06 13.53
CA GLN A 151 -20.15 -3.70 14.50
C GLN A 151 -19.29 -4.80 13.86
N GLU A 152 -19.89 -5.63 13.00
CA GLU A 152 -19.16 -6.69 12.26
C GLU A 152 -18.08 -6.11 11.33
N MET A 153 -18.39 -5.04 10.60
CA MET A 153 -17.43 -4.37 9.72
C MET A 153 -16.28 -3.72 10.52
N ALA A 154 -16.56 -3.17 11.69
CA ALA A 154 -15.56 -2.62 12.59
C ALA A 154 -14.63 -3.73 13.11
N GLU A 155 -15.18 -4.85 13.59
CA GLU A 155 -14.39 -5.99 14.06
C GLU A 155 -13.48 -6.57 12.97
N GLU A 156 -13.95 -6.69 11.74
CA GLU A 156 -13.12 -7.14 10.62
C GLU A 156 -11.97 -6.16 10.30
N LYS A 157 -12.24 -4.85 10.40
CA LYS A 157 -11.21 -3.81 10.22
C LYS A 157 -10.15 -3.89 11.32
N TYR A 158 -10.56 -4.03 12.58
CA TYR A 158 -9.63 -4.18 13.70
C TYR A 158 -8.80 -5.47 13.59
N LYS A 159 -9.43 -6.62 13.29
CA LYS A 159 -8.73 -7.89 13.01
C LYS A 159 -7.72 -7.76 11.86
N LYS A 160 -7.98 -6.89 10.88
CA LYS A 160 -7.06 -6.61 9.78
C LYS A 160 -5.90 -5.71 10.20
N TRP A 161 -6.12 -4.79 11.13
CA TRP A 161 -5.10 -3.89 11.68
C TRP A 161 -4.19 -4.59 12.69
N GLU A 162 -4.71 -5.54 13.46
CA GLU A 162 -3.95 -6.37 14.42
C GLU A 162 -3.07 -7.45 13.76
N LYS A 163 -2.93 -7.45 12.44
CA LYS A 163 -2.04 -8.39 11.76
C LYS A 163 -0.59 -8.06 12.11
N ASP A 164 0.03 -8.94 12.90
CA ASP A 164 1.47 -8.91 13.12
C ASP A 164 2.20 -8.86 11.76
N PRO A 165 3.24 -8.01 11.63
CA PRO A 165 4.01 -7.94 10.40
C PRO A 165 4.56 -9.33 10.05
N ALA A 166 4.43 -9.70 8.78
CA ALA A 166 4.94 -10.98 8.31
C ALA A 166 6.46 -11.04 8.53
N PRO A 167 7.00 -12.13 9.11
CA PRO A 167 8.44 -12.28 9.28
C PRO A 167 9.14 -12.14 7.93
N ALA A 168 10.13 -11.25 7.85
CA ALA A 168 10.81 -10.92 6.60
C ALA A 168 12.27 -11.38 6.64
N GLY A 169 12.75 -11.94 5.52
CA GLY A 169 14.15 -12.31 5.33
C GLY A 169 14.67 -13.31 6.36
N TRP A 170 15.77 -12.97 7.03
CA TRP A 170 16.43 -13.82 8.03
C TRP A 170 15.64 -13.99 9.32
N ASP A 171 14.67 -13.11 9.60
CA ASP A 171 13.83 -13.18 10.80
C ASP A 171 12.86 -14.37 10.78
N VAL A 172 12.71 -15.05 9.63
CA VAL A 172 11.92 -16.29 9.51
C VAL A 172 12.46 -17.41 10.40
N PHE A 173 13.75 -17.43 10.70
CA PHE A 173 14.39 -18.48 11.51
C PHE A 173 14.69 -18.06 12.96
N ASN A 174 14.11 -16.94 13.42
CA ASN A 174 14.28 -16.44 14.77
C ASN A 174 13.59 -17.36 15.81
N GLN A 175 14.06 -17.34 17.06
CA GLN A 175 13.42 -18.02 18.18
C GLN A 175 11.93 -17.62 18.31
N LYS A 176 11.59 -16.35 18.05
CA LYS A 176 10.19 -15.88 18.10
C LYS A 176 9.31 -16.53 17.04
N THR A 177 9.80 -16.74 15.81
CA THR A 177 9.01 -17.39 14.75
C THR A 177 8.87 -18.88 15.01
N LEU A 178 9.91 -19.54 15.53
CA LEU A 178 9.85 -20.93 15.98
C LEU A 178 8.84 -21.11 17.11
N TYR A 179 8.84 -20.21 18.10
CA TYR A 179 7.86 -20.19 19.17
C TYR A 179 6.44 -19.98 18.64
N ASN A 180 6.23 -19.01 17.74
CA ASN A 180 4.92 -18.77 17.15
C ASN A 180 4.42 -19.96 16.30
N ALA A 181 5.32 -20.64 15.59
CA ALA A 181 4.99 -21.87 14.87
C ALA A 181 4.59 -22.99 15.84
N TYR A 182 5.31 -23.16 16.95
CA TYR A 182 4.94 -24.09 18.01
C TYR A 182 3.57 -23.75 18.62
N LYS A 183 3.33 -22.48 18.98
CA LYS A 183 2.05 -22.00 19.52
C LYS A 183 0.88 -22.24 18.55
N LYS A 184 1.10 -22.15 17.24
CA LYS A 184 0.08 -22.49 16.24
C LYS A 184 -0.19 -24.00 16.19
N ARG A 185 0.85 -24.83 16.35
CA ARG A 185 0.70 -26.28 16.41
C ARG A 185 -0.07 -26.72 17.64
N THR A 186 0.27 -26.20 18.81
CA THR A 186 -0.41 -26.58 20.06
C THR A 186 -1.90 -26.22 20.06
N LYS A 187 -2.30 -25.16 19.36
CA LYS A 187 -3.72 -24.81 19.15
C LYS A 187 -4.50 -25.82 18.32
N ASN A 188 -3.83 -26.60 17.48
CA ASN A 188 -4.45 -27.60 16.59
C ASN A 188 -4.45 -29.01 17.19
N ILE A 189 -4.03 -29.16 18.45
CA ILE A 189 -4.02 -30.45 19.15
C ILE A 189 -5.33 -30.55 19.91
N ASP A 190 -6.16 -31.53 19.54
CA ASP A 190 -7.38 -31.86 20.27
C ASP A 190 -7.04 -32.65 21.53
N ILE A 191 -7.47 -32.16 22.69
CA ILE A 191 -7.24 -32.79 24.00
C ILE A 191 -8.53 -33.47 24.43
N ASP A 192 -8.50 -34.80 24.56
CA ASP A 192 -9.57 -35.58 25.15
C ASP A 192 -9.44 -35.59 26.67
N LEU A 193 -10.32 -34.82 27.34
CA LEU A 193 -10.31 -34.65 28.79
C LEU A 193 -10.79 -35.90 29.54
N GLU A 194 -11.65 -36.72 28.92
CA GLU A 194 -12.21 -37.91 29.57
C GLU A 194 -11.15 -39.00 29.69
N GLU A 195 -10.46 -39.27 28.58
CA GLU A 195 -9.31 -40.18 28.55
C GLU A 195 -8.18 -39.70 29.48
N TYR A 196 -7.93 -38.39 29.52
CA TYR A 196 -6.97 -37.80 30.45
C TYR A 196 -7.32 -38.09 31.92
N ASN A 197 -8.60 -37.92 32.30
CA ASN A 197 -9.06 -38.21 33.67
C ASN A 197 -8.96 -39.71 34.00
N ARG A 198 -9.30 -40.59 33.05
CA ARG A 198 -9.14 -42.04 33.23
C ARG A 198 -7.69 -42.45 33.46
N MET A 199 -6.75 -41.90 32.70
CA MET A 199 -5.32 -42.14 32.90
C MET A 199 -4.83 -41.60 34.24
N LYS A 200 -5.36 -40.45 34.67
CA LYS A 200 -5.05 -39.84 35.97
C LYS A 200 -5.53 -40.69 37.15
N GLU A 201 -6.71 -41.30 37.06
CA GLU A 201 -7.23 -42.19 38.10
C GLU A 201 -6.52 -43.55 38.13
N ALA A 202 -6.06 -44.03 36.96
CA ALA A 202 -5.38 -45.32 36.84
C ALA A 202 -3.93 -45.31 37.36
N ASP A 203 -3.23 -44.17 37.28
CA ASP A 203 -1.84 -44.04 37.73
C ASP A 203 -1.74 -43.18 39.01
N PRO A 204 -1.47 -43.78 40.19
CA PRO A 204 -1.21 -43.04 41.42
C PRO A 204 0.00 -42.09 41.33
N GLU A 205 0.96 -42.36 40.42
CA GLU A 205 2.14 -41.53 40.17
C GLU A 205 2.00 -40.73 38.86
N PHE A 206 0.78 -40.30 38.52
CA PHE A 206 0.48 -39.58 37.28
C PHE A 206 1.30 -38.28 37.12
N TYR A 207 1.47 -37.52 38.22
CA TYR A 207 2.31 -36.33 38.26
C TYR A 207 3.74 -36.72 38.63
N ARG A 208 4.55 -37.07 37.63
CA ARG A 208 5.93 -37.52 37.82
C ARG A 208 6.88 -36.34 38.00
N GLU A 209 7.73 -36.42 39.01
CA GLU A 209 8.84 -35.48 39.22
C GLU A 209 10.06 -35.90 38.38
N ALA A 210 11.00 -34.98 38.15
CA ALA A 210 12.21 -35.23 37.35
C ALA A 210 13.09 -36.40 37.86
N SER A 211 12.91 -36.80 39.12
CA SER A 211 13.59 -37.91 39.79
C SER A 211 12.86 -39.26 39.70
N SER A 212 11.66 -39.33 39.09
CA SER A 212 10.89 -40.57 38.98
C SER A 212 11.57 -41.59 38.06
N LEU A 213 11.75 -42.81 38.55
CA LEU A 213 12.41 -43.93 37.86
C LEU A 213 11.53 -44.57 36.77
N GLN A 214 10.27 -44.15 36.65
CA GLN A 214 9.29 -44.68 35.70
C GLN A 214 9.49 -44.19 34.25
N TYR A 215 10.55 -43.40 33.99
CA TYR A 215 10.91 -42.96 32.65
C TYR A 215 11.15 -44.15 31.71
N GLY A 216 10.45 -44.17 30.56
CA GLY A 216 10.53 -45.24 29.56
C GLY A 216 9.47 -46.34 29.67
N LYS A 217 8.70 -46.40 30.77
CA LYS A 217 7.52 -47.29 30.89
C LYS A 217 6.24 -46.57 30.41
N ALA A 218 6.20 -46.19 29.13
CA ALA A 218 5.01 -45.56 28.57
C ALA A 218 3.89 -46.60 28.34
N PRO A 219 2.62 -46.27 28.62
CA PRO A 219 1.50 -47.11 28.23
C PRO A 219 1.44 -47.26 26.71
N LYS A 220 0.92 -48.40 26.23
CA LYS A 220 0.73 -48.63 24.79
C LYS A 220 -0.24 -47.58 24.26
N ILE A 221 0.22 -46.76 23.32
CA ILE A 221 -0.58 -45.72 22.68
C ILE A 221 -1.54 -46.38 21.68
N SER A 222 -2.78 -45.91 21.62
CA SER A 222 -3.75 -46.42 20.64
C SER A 222 -3.35 -46.07 19.21
N GLU A 223 -3.70 -46.92 18.26
CA GLU A 223 -3.39 -46.75 16.84
C GLU A 223 -3.96 -45.43 16.30
N ASP A 224 -5.17 -45.04 16.71
CA ASP A 224 -5.78 -43.75 16.33
C ASP A 224 -4.93 -42.53 16.72
N LYS A 225 -4.26 -42.57 17.87
CA LYS A 225 -3.40 -41.47 18.33
C LYS A 225 -2.09 -41.43 17.51
N LEU A 226 -1.58 -42.59 17.11
CA LEU A 226 -0.43 -42.69 16.21
C LEU A 226 -0.78 -42.15 14.81
N ASP A 227 -1.95 -42.48 14.28
CA ASP A 227 -2.42 -41.98 12.99
C ASP A 227 -2.60 -40.46 12.98
N LYS A 228 -3.13 -39.88 14.06
CA LYS A 228 -3.20 -38.42 14.23
C LYS A 228 -1.81 -37.78 14.22
N MET A 229 -0.82 -38.38 14.89
CA MET A 229 0.56 -37.90 14.86
C MET A 229 1.16 -37.98 13.46
N VAL A 230 0.98 -39.11 12.75
CA VAL A 230 1.46 -39.27 11.38
C VAL A 230 0.82 -38.24 10.44
N LYS A 231 -0.48 -37.95 10.63
CA LYS A 231 -1.18 -36.91 9.88
C LYS A 231 -0.56 -35.53 10.11
N GLU A 232 -0.28 -35.14 11.36
CA GLU A 232 0.39 -33.85 11.64
C GLU A 232 1.77 -33.76 10.96
N LEU A 233 2.53 -34.85 10.95
CA LEU A 233 3.83 -34.91 10.29
C LEU A 233 3.72 -34.74 8.77
N LYS A 234 2.72 -35.37 8.13
CA LYS A 234 2.45 -35.21 6.71
C LYS A 234 2.02 -33.77 6.38
N ASP A 235 1.09 -33.21 7.15
CA ASP A 235 0.65 -31.82 7.00
C ASP A 235 1.83 -30.84 7.14
N ARG A 236 2.80 -31.16 8.00
CA ARG A 236 4.03 -30.37 8.19
C ARG A 236 4.95 -30.46 6.97
N GLU A 237 5.08 -31.64 6.37
CA GLU A 237 5.83 -31.83 5.13
C GLU A 237 5.21 -31.06 3.97
N GLU A 238 3.88 -31.10 3.82
CA GLU A 238 3.15 -30.34 2.80
C GLU A 238 3.30 -28.82 2.98
N LYS A 239 3.23 -28.33 4.23
CA LYS A 239 3.49 -26.93 4.57
C LYS A 239 4.93 -26.52 4.26
N LYS A 240 5.90 -27.42 4.49
CA LYS A 240 7.31 -27.19 4.14
C LYS A 240 7.52 -27.15 2.63
N ALA A 241 6.88 -28.05 1.87
CA ALA A 241 6.96 -28.08 0.42
C ALA A 241 6.36 -26.81 -0.22
N SER A 242 5.24 -26.32 0.32
CA SER A 242 4.55 -25.11 -0.16
C SER A 242 5.14 -23.79 0.35
N PHE A 243 6.20 -23.83 1.18
CA PHE A 243 6.88 -22.64 1.71
C PHE A 243 7.50 -21.79 0.61
N SER A 244 8.12 -22.42 -0.40
CA SER A 244 8.62 -21.73 -1.59
C SER A 244 7.57 -21.76 -2.69
N ARG A 245 6.82 -20.66 -2.85
CA ARG A 245 5.83 -20.55 -3.93
C ARG A 245 6.51 -20.15 -5.24
N ARG A 246 6.34 -20.96 -6.29
CA ARG A 246 6.81 -20.61 -7.64
C ARG A 246 6.03 -19.39 -8.13
N ARG A 247 6.75 -18.35 -8.59
CA ARG A 247 6.12 -17.18 -9.21
C ARG A 247 5.59 -17.60 -10.59
N ARG A 248 4.38 -17.13 -10.95
CA ARG A 248 3.77 -17.39 -12.26
C ARG A 248 4.67 -16.81 -13.37
N PHE A 249 4.94 -17.62 -14.39
CA PHE A 249 5.63 -17.16 -15.60
C PHE A 249 4.64 -16.32 -16.43
N HIS A 250 5.14 -15.24 -17.02
CA HIS A 250 4.36 -14.34 -17.86
C HIS A 250 5.03 -14.30 -19.22
N ASP A 251 4.37 -14.86 -20.23
CA ASP A 251 4.92 -15.02 -21.58
C ASP A 251 5.15 -13.67 -22.29
N GLU A 252 4.47 -12.61 -21.85
CA GLU A 252 4.62 -11.24 -22.34
C GLU A 252 5.92 -10.56 -21.89
N LYS A 253 6.69 -11.17 -20.98
CA LYS A 253 7.96 -10.59 -20.52
C LYS A 253 9.08 -10.92 -21.48
N ASP A 254 9.88 -9.92 -21.80
CA ASP A 254 11.11 -10.10 -22.58
C ASP A 254 12.01 -11.14 -21.90
N ILE A 255 12.43 -12.13 -22.68
CA ILE A 255 13.22 -13.26 -22.21
C ILE A 255 14.70 -12.86 -22.28
N ASP A 256 15.30 -12.62 -21.12
CA ASP A 256 16.71 -12.24 -20.96
C ASP A 256 17.67 -13.45 -20.82
N SER A 257 17.15 -14.67 -20.91
CA SER A 257 17.87 -15.89 -20.53
C SER A 257 17.63 -17.05 -21.49
N ILE A 258 18.70 -17.78 -21.77
CA ILE A 258 18.71 -18.94 -22.69
C ILE A 258 18.33 -20.24 -21.96
N ASN A 259 18.61 -20.36 -20.65
CA ASN A 259 18.31 -21.55 -19.85
C ASN A 259 17.76 -21.19 -18.46
N ASP A 260 17.07 -22.13 -17.80
CA ASP A 260 16.45 -21.91 -16.46
C ASP A 260 17.46 -21.49 -15.39
N ARG A 261 18.68 -22.03 -15.45
CA ARG A 261 19.74 -21.69 -14.49
C ARG A 261 20.21 -20.24 -14.68
N ASN A 262 20.25 -19.77 -15.92
CA ASN A 262 20.59 -18.42 -16.30
C ASN A 262 19.45 -17.47 -15.94
N GLU A 263 18.19 -17.86 -16.15
CA GLU A 263 17.02 -17.08 -15.69
C GLU A 263 17.06 -16.87 -14.17
N HIS A 264 17.43 -17.92 -13.42
CA HIS A 264 17.61 -17.81 -11.97
C HIS A 264 18.82 -16.95 -11.57
N PHE A 265 19.88 -16.96 -12.37
CA PHE A 265 21.05 -16.11 -12.18
C PHE A 265 20.72 -14.63 -12.46
N ASN A 266 20.10 -14.32 -13.60
CA ASN A 266 19.61 -12.98 -13.94
C ASN A 266 18.65 -12.45 -12.86
N LYS A 267 17.68 -13.26 -12.41
CA LYS A 267 16.80 -12.92 -11.28
C LYS A 267 17.54 -12.64 -9.98
N LYS A 268 18.72 -13.24 -9.76
CA LYS A 268 19.56 -12.97 -8.58
C LYS A 268 20.28 -11.64 -8.73
N ILE A 269 20.85 -11.37 -9.90
CA ILE A 269 21.49 -10.09 -10.24
C ILE A 269 20.50 -8.95 -10.14
N GLU A 270 19.31 -9.08 -10.73
CA GLU A 270 18.22 -8.09 -10.64
C GLU A 270 17.83 -7.78 -9.18
N ARG A 271 17.80 -8.78 -8.30
CA ARG A 271 17.51 -8.56 -6.88
C ARG A 271 18.61 -7.80 -6.14
N ALA A 272 19.87 -7.99 -6.50
CA ALA A 272 21.00 -7.36 -5.84
C ALA A 272 21.34 -5.98 -6.42
N PHE A 273 21.34 -5.87 -7.75
CA PHE A 273 21.84 -4.72 -8.50
C PHE A 273 20.76 -3.96 -9.25
N GLY A 274 19.53 -4.50 -9.38
CA GLY A 274 18.44 -3.83 -10.11
C GLY A 274 18.15 -2.43 -9.57
N LYS A 275 18.24 -2.23 -8.24
CA LYS A 275 18.08 -0.89 -7.63
C LYS A 275 19.12 0.14 -8.13
N TYR A 276 20.34 -0.30 -8.42
CA TYR A 276 21.45 0.58 -8.82
C TYR A 276 21.58 0.72 -10.34
N THR A 277 21.00 -0.20 -11.11
CA THR A 277 21.13 -0.28 -12.57
C THR A 277 19.88 0.22 -13.31
N LEU A 278 18.90 0.78 -12.59
CA LEU A 278 17.65 1.32 -13.15
C LEU A 278 17.91 2.36 -14.25
N GLU A 279 18.85 3.29 -14.04
CA GLU A 279 19.17 4.32 -15.02
C GLU A 279 19.77 3.72 -16.29
N ILE A 280 20.70 2.77 -16.14
CA ILE A 280 21.32 2.05 -17.26
C ILE A 280 20.25 1.30 -18.05
N LYS A 281 19.32 0.60 -17.36
CA LYS A 281 18.23 -0.12 -17.99
C LYS A 281 17.29 0.82 -18.76
N ASN A 282 16.88 1.93 -18.14
CA ASN A 282 16.04 2.92 -18.80
C ASN A 282 16.71 3.55 -20.02
N ASN A 283 18.03 3.77 -19.97
CA ASN A 283 18.79 4.30 -21.11
C ASN A 283 18.88 3.29 -22.26
N LEU A 284 19.03 1.99 -21.95
CA LEU A 284 18.95 0.92 -22.95
C LEU A 284 17.57 0.87 -23.61
N GLU A 285 16.49 0.95 -22.82
CA GLU A 285 15.11 0.96 -23.32
C GLU A 285 14.80 2.22 -24.14
N ARG A 286 15.48 3.34 -23.87
CA ARG A 286 15.39 4.61 -24.62
C ARG A 286 16.33 4.71 -25.83
N GLY A 287 17.12 3.68 -26.12
CA GLY A 287 17.99 3.66 -27.30
C GLY A 287 19.35 4.31 -27.11
N THR A 288 19.97 4.17 -25.93
CA THR A 288 21.35 4.61 -25.59
C THR A 288 21.64 6.11 -25.70
N ALA A 289 20.62 6.94 -25.97
CA ALA A 289 20.75 8.39 -25.93
C ALA A 289 20.91 8.87 -24.47
N LEU A 290 21.94 9.68 -24.22
CA LEU A 290 22.10 10.40 -22.95
C LEU A 290 20.99 11.45 -22.81
N PRO A 291 20.50 11.72 -21.58
CA PRO A 291 19.66 12.89 -21.34
C PRO A 291 20.49 14.15 -21.61
N ASP A 292 19.96 15.07 -22.42
CA ASP A 292 20.44 16.46 -22.47
C ASP A 292 20.23 17.17 -21.12
#